data_AF-A0A0C9SYM0-F1
#
_entry.id   AF-A0A0C9SYM0-F1
#
_cell.length_a   1.000
_cell.length_b   1.000
_cell.length_c   1.000
_cell.angle_alpha   90.00
_cell.angle_beta   90.00
_cell.angle_gamma   90.00
#
_symmetry.space_group_name_H-M   'P 1'
#
loop_
_entity.id
_entity.type
_entity.pdbx_description
1 polymer ?
#
loop_
_entity_poly.entity_id
_entity_poly.type
_entity_poly.pdbx_seq_one_letter_code
_entity_poly.pdbx_strand_id
1 'polypeptide(L)' 'CSRVFDRSWNLKSHVATHDRHHPKPHVCPHRSCGRAFRRKHDLKRHRDSIHQD' A
#
# COMPACT_ATOMS: atom_id res chain seq x y z
N CYS A 1 8.00 -6.19 14.75
CA CYS A 1 8.08 -7.08 13.57
C CYS A 1 9.49 -7.66 13.51
N SER A 2 9.65 -8.98 13.35
CA SER A 2 10.94 -9.68 13.45
C SER A 2 11.56 -10.01 12.08
N ARG A 3 11.26 -9.20 11.04
CA ARG A 3 11.81 -9.40 9.70
C ARG A 3 13.25 -8.88 9.63
N VAL A 4 14.14 -9.71 9.10
CA VAL A 4 15.54 -9.38 8.87
C VAL A 4 15.74 -9.16 7.37
N PHE A 5 16.49 -8.12 7.01
CA PHE A 5 16.80 -7.78 5.63
C PHE A 5 18.31 -7.76 5.44
N ASP A 6 18.77 -8.32 4.33
CA ASP A 6 20.17 -8.36 3.89
C ASP A 6 20.67 -6.99 3.39
N ARG A 7 19.75 -6.13 2.93
CA ARG A 7 20.06 -4.80 2.40
C ARG A 7 19.44 -3.67 3.23
N SER A 8 20.23 -2.62 3.44
CA SER A 8 19.84 -1.44 4.21
C SER A 8 18.65 -0.67 3.60
N TRP A 9 18.54 -0.58 2.28
CA TRP A 9 17.42 0.10 1.60
C TRP A 9 16.10 -0.67 1.73
N ASN A 10 16.16 -2.00 1.83
CA ASN A 10 15.00 -2.84 2.12
C ASN A 10 14.49 -2.61 3.54
N LEU A 11 15.41 -2.59 4.51
CA LEU A 11 15.07 -2.28 5.91
C LEU A 11 14.47 -0.88 6.03
N LYS A 12 15.06 0.14 5.40
CA LYS A 12 14.54 1.51 5.43
C LYS A 12 13.12 1.60 4.85
N SER A 13 12.89 0.92 3.72
CA SER A 13 11.56 0.84 3.10
C SER A 13 10.55 0.09 3.98
N HIS A 14 11.00 -0.94 4.70
CA HIS A 14 10.18 -1.69 5.65
C HIS A 14 9.81 -0.86 6.88
N VAL A 15 10.75 -0.09 7.45
CA VAL A 15 10.46 0.78 8.59
C VAL A 15 9.41 1.83 8.22
N ALA A 16 9.47 2.36 6.99
CA ALA A 16 8.42 3.21 6.38
C ALA A 16 7.10 2.46 6.07
N THR A 17 6.91 1.23 6.54
CA THR A 17 5.59 0.57 6.57
C THR A 17 5.00 0.51 7.96
N HIS A 18 5.82 0.63 9.01
CA HIS A 18 5.36 0.76 10.40
C HIS A 18 4.83 2.15 10.70
N ASP A 19 5.29 3.16 9.95
CA ASP A 19 4.71 4.49 10.01
C ASP A 19 3.30 4.47 9.39
N ARG A 20 2.31 4.34 10.28
CA ARG A 20 0.88 4.33 9.94
C ARG A 20 0.37 5.70 9.50
N HIS A 21 1.17 6.76 9.66
CA HIS A 21 0.83 8.13 9.27
C HIS A 21 1.15 8.43 7.80
N HIS A 22 1.69 7.46 7.05
CA HIS A 22 1.90 7.64 5.63
C HIS A 22 0.59 7.95 4.92
N PRO A 23 0.47 9.11 4.27
CA PRO A 23 -0.73 9.47 3.56
C PRO A 23 -0.96 8.43 2.45
N LYS A 24 -2.19 7.93 2.41
CA LYS A 24 -2.68 7.04 1.35
C LYS A 24 -3.63 7.86 0.48
N PRO A 25 -3.10 8.75 -0.38
CA PRO A 25 -3.92 9.67 -1.15
C PRO A 25 -4.83 8.95 -2.16
N HIS A 26 -4.56 7.69 -2.47
CA HIS A 26 -5.27 6.94 -3.48
C HIS A 26 -6.31 6.02 -2.84
N VAL A 27 -7.51 6.54 -2.61
CA VAL A 27 -8.65 5.77 -2.09
C VAL A 27 -9.38 5.09 -3.24
N CYS A 28 -9.81 3.85 -3.03
CA CYS A 28 -10.63 3.13 -3.99
C CYS A 28 -11.99 3.83 -4.14
N PRO A 29 -12.39 4.22 -5.37
CA PRO A 29 -13.65 4.93 -5.59
C PRO A 29 -14.87 4.04 -5.38
N HIS A 30 -14.66 2.72 -5.24
CA HIS A 30 -15.75 1.77 -5.04
C HIS A 30 -16.34 1.93 -3.63
N ARG A 31 -17.63 2.33 -3.57
CA ARG A 31 -18.30 2.79 -2.35
C ARG A 31 -18.34 1.75 -1.21
N SER A 32 -18.31 0.46 -1.54
CA SER A 32 -18.29 -0.65 -0.57
C SER A 32 -16.88 -1.10 -0.16
N CYS A 33 -15.82 -0.59 -0.78
CA CYS A 33 -14.45 -1.05 -0.53
C CYS A 33 -13.70 -0.22 0.53
N GLY A 34 -13.72 1.12 0.41
CA GLY A 34 -13.06 2.03 1.36
C GLY A 34 -11.54 1.87 1.50
N ARG A 35 -10.88 1.01 0.70
CA ARG A 35 -9.43 0.77 0.78
C ARG A 35 -8.64 1.95 0.26
N ALA A 36 -7.56 2.30 0.97
CA ALA A 36 -6.64 3.37 0.57
C ALA A 36 -5.23 2.82 0.32
N PHE A 37 -4.58 3.36 -0.70
CA PHE A 37 -3.27 2.94 -1.18
C PHE A 37 -2.29 4.11 -1.20
N ARG A 38 -1.01 3.81 -0.96
CA ARG A 38 0.06 4.79 -1.00
C ARG A 38 0.47 5.16 -2.43
N ARG A 39 0.23 4.27 -3.41
CA ARG A 39 0.63 4.45 -4.80
C ARG A 39 -0.53 4.18 -5.75
N LYS A 40 -0.55 4.91 -6.88
CA LYS A 40 -1.58 4.77 -7.92
C LYS A 40 -1.59 3.38 -8.57
N HIS A 41 -0.42 2.76 -8.80
CA HIS A 41 -0.35 1.42 -9.40
C HIS A 41 -0.93 0.33 -8.49
N ASP A 42 -0.78 0.48 -7.17
CA ASP A 42 -1.38 -0.44 -6.20
C ASP A 42 -2.91 -0.33 -6.20
N LEU A 43 -3.44 0.91 -6.25
CA LEU A 43 -4.87 1.13 -6.42
C LEU A 43 -5.38 0.53 -7.74
N LYS A 44 -4.66 0.73 -8.85
CA LYS A 44 -5.05 0.20 -10.16
C LYS A 44 -5.14 -1.32 -10.13
N ARG A 45 -4.08 -2.00 -9.70
CA ARG A 45 -4.07 -3.47 -9.56
C ARG A 45 -5.17 -3.96 -8.62
N HIS A 46 -5.40 -3.27 -7.51
CA HIS A 46 -6.50 -3.60 -6.61
C HIS A 46 -7.85 -3.50 -7.31
N ARG A 47 -8.11 -2.43 -8.06
CA ARG A 47 -9.34 -2.28 -8.83
C ARG A 47 -9.49 -3.39 -9.86
N ASP A 48 -8.44 -3.65 -10.63
CA ASP A 48 -8.46 -4.66 -11.70
C ASP A 48 -8.66 -6.08 -11.15
N SER A 49 -8.09 -6.42 -9.98
CA SER A 49 -8.19 -7.77 -9.40
C SER A 49 -9.36 -7.98 -8.43
N ILE A 50 -9.89 -6.92 -7.79
CA ILE A 50 -10.96 -7.03 -6.77
C ILE A 50 -12.29 -6.49 -7.27
N HIS A 51 -12.26 -5.48 -8.13
CA HIS A 51 -13.46 -4.81 -8.64
C HIS A 51 -13.69 -4.99 -10.14
N GLN A 52 -12.78 -5.71 -10.83
CA GLN A 52 -12.82 -6.12 -12.24
C GLN A 52 -13.82 -5.29 -13.08
N ASP A 53 -13.39 -4.07 -13.42
CA ASP A 53 -14.11 -3.13 -14.29
C ASP A 53 -13.65 -3.31 -15.74
#